data_AF-A0A940GDI7-F1
#
_entry.id   AF-A0A940GDI7-F1
#
_cell.length_a   1.000
_cell.length_b   1.000
_cell.length_c   1.000
_cell.angle_alpha   90.00
_cell.angle_beta   90.00
_cell.angle_gamma   90.00
#
_symmetry.space_group_name_H-M   'P 1'
#
loop_
_entity.id
_entity.type
_entity.pdbx_description
1 polymer ?
#
loop_
_entity_poly.entity_id
_entity_poly.type
_entity_poly.pdbx_seq_one_letter_code
_entity_poly.pdbx_strand_id
1 'polypeptide(L)'
;MKTYPARRRARHPRVPAFAPVPLRARADGWTPERQAAFLAQLALTGSVREAARRVGMARETAYRLRAKPGAGSFAAAWNAILGRQTEGRRKVTPDERAQRARYGLLKPVIYAGRHAGTMWKPDNSALLSQLAWLDRAERRAGAALERSHGFAPPPASHKRSHE
;
A
#
# COMPACT_ATOMS: atom_id res chain seq x y z
N MET A 1 9.07 43.31 -14.68
CA MET A 1 9.03 41.83 -14.53
C MET A 1 8.80 41.53 -13.05
N LYS A 2 7.66 40.95 -12.66
CA LYS A 2 7.37 40.63 -11.24
C LYS A 2 8.19 39.39 -10.85
N THR A 3 9.29 39.59 -10.13
CA THR A 3 10.11 38.51 -9.60
C THR A 3 9.42 37.92 -8.38
N TYR A 4 8.75 36.78 -8.55
CA TYR A 4 8.22 36.05 -7.41
C TYR A 4 9.38 35.36 -6.70
N PRO A 5 9.56 35.54 -5.38
CA PRO A 5 10.58 34.81 -4.65
C PRO A 5 10.30 33.31 -4.81
N ALA A 6 11.34 32.54 -5.15
CA ALA A 6 11.25 31.10 -5.21
C ALA A 6 10.68 30.62 -3.87
N ARG A 7 9.48 30.04 -3.88
CA ARG A 7 8.82 29.56 -2.66
C ARG A 7 9.81 28.60 -1.99
N ARG A 8 10.45 29.02 -0.89
CA ARG A 8 11.23 28.12 -0.04
C ARG A 8 10.29 26.96 0.27
N ARG A 9 10.56 25.79 -0.30
CA ARG A 9 9.79 24.58 0.02
C ARG A 9 9.89 24.44 1.51
N ALA A 10 8.81 24.74 2.23
CA ALA A 10 8.82 24.66 3.66
C ALA A 10 9.33 23.26 4.02
N ARG A 11 10.42 23.21 4.80
CA ARG A 11 11.03 21.97 5.31
C ARG A 11 10.13 21.34 6.37
N HIS A 12 8.82 21.34 6.14
CA HIS A 12 7.90 20.60 6.97
C HIS A 12 8.24 19.12 6.81
N PRO A 13 8.38 18.37 7.92
CA PRO A 13 8.58 16.94 7.84
C PRO A 13 7.45 16.36 6.99
N ARG A 14 7.83 15.75 5.85
CA ARG A 14 6.86 15.17 4.92
C ARG A 14 6.65 13.73 5.33
N VAL A 15 5.44 13.41 5.77
CA VAL A 15 5.03 12.03 5.93
C VAL A 15 4.62 11.48 4.57
N PRO A 16 5.27 10.40 4.08
CA PRO A 16 4.81 9.73 2.87
C PRO A 16 3.38 9.23 3.04
N ALA A 17 2.58 9.30 1.97
CA ALA A 17 1.27 8.69 1.99
C ALA A 17 1.42 7.16 2.08
N PHE A 18 0.57 6.51 2.88
CA PHE A 18 0.68 5.07 3.17
C PHE A 18 -0.70 4.41 3.18
N ALA A 19 -0.74 3.11 2.88
CA ALA A 19 -1.94 2.32 3.11
C ALA A 19 -2.06 1.98 4.60
N PRO A 20 -3.22 2.21 5.25
CA PRO A 20 -3.43 1.81 6.63
C PRO A 20 -3.28 0.30 6.79
N VAL A 21 -2.75 -0.13 7.93
CA VAL A 21 -2.72 -1.54 8.29
C VAL A 21 -4.16 -1.99 8.52
N PRO A 22 -4.65 -3.03 7.80
CA PRO A 22 -6.00 -3.54 7.98
C PRO A 22 -6.09 -4.23 9.34
N LEU A 23 -6.85 -3.63 10.24
CA LEU A 23 -7.12 -4.16 11.57
C LEU A 23 -8.62 -4.28 11.78
N ARG A 24 -9.02 -5.20 12.67
CA ARG A 24 -10.41 -5.26 13.14
C ARG A 24 -10.76 -3.92 13.77
N ALA A 25 -11.82 -3.28 13.28
CA ALA A 25 -12.28 -2.00 13.79
C ALA A 25 -12.63 -2.14 15.28
N ARG A 26 -11.96 -1.36 16.11
CA ARG A 26 -12.24 -1.19 17.54
C ARG A 26 -12.09 0.29 17.87
N ALA A 27 -13.00 0.86 18.66
CA ALA A 27 -13.01 2.28 18.98
C ALA A 27 -11.76 2.72 19.77
N ASP A 28 -11.21 1.82 20.57
CA ASP A 28 -9.99 2.01 21.37
C ASP A 28 -8.72 1.57 20.64
N GLY A 29 -8.84 1.00 19.43
CA GLY A 29 -7.74 0.38 18.70
C GLY A 29 -6.94 1.33 17.80
N TRP A 30 -6.07 0.73 17.00
CA TRP A 30 -5.28 1.41 15.98
C TRP A 30 -6.13 1.74 14.75
N THR A 31 -6.92 2.81 14.84
CA THR A 31 -7.68 3.33 13.71
C THR A 31 -6.76 3.91 12.63
N PRO A 32 -7.18 3.97 11.36
CA PRO A 32 -6.41 4.59 10.29
C PRO A 32 -5.95 6.03 10.62
N GLU A 33 -6.80 6.79 11.29
CA GLU A 33 -6.53 8.16 11.73
C GLU A 33 -5.42 8.19 12.79
N ARG A 34 -5.43 7.25 13.74
CA ARG A 34 -4.38 7.12 14.76
C ARG A 34 -3.05 6.68 14.14
N GLN A 35 -3.08 5.81 13.12
CA GLN A 35 -1.88 5.43 12.37
C GLN A 35 -1.27 6.64 11.66
N ALA A 36 -2.11 7.48 11.04
CA ALA A 36 -1.70 8.71 10.37
C ALA A 36 -1.14 9.75 11.36
N ALA A 37 -1.85 9.98 12.47
CA ALA A 37 -1.42 10.86 13.54
C ALA A 37 -0.09 10.39 14.16
N PHE A 38 0.09 9.07 14.32
CA PHE A 38 1.31 8.50 14.86
C PHE A 38 2.52 8.82 13.96
N LEU A 39 2.40 8.59 12.65
CA LEU A 39 3.48 8.91 11.71
C LEU A 39 3.74 10.41 11.65
N ALA A 40 2.71 11.24 11.76
CA ALA A 40 2.88 12.68 11.85
C ALA A 40 3.67 13.10 13.10
N GLN A 41 3.31 12.56 14.26
CA GLN A 41 4.04 12.83 15.50
C GLN A 41 5.46 12.27 15.45
N LEU A 42 5.67 11.10 14.86
CA LEU A 42 7.01 10.53 14.68
C LEU A 42 7.90 11.42 13.82
N ALA A 43 7.34 12.03 12.77
CA ALA A 43 8.08 12.95 11.90
C ALA A 43 8.37 14.30 12.56
N LEU A 44 7.59 14.69 13.56
CA LEU A 44 7.80 15.90 14.35
C LEU A 44 8.80 15.70 15.49
N THR A 45 8.72 14.57 16.19
CA THR A 45 9.50 14.34 17.43
C THR A 45 10.75 13.50 17.22
N GLY A 46 10.82 12.69 16.16
CA GLY A 46 11.85 11.68 15.96
C GLY A 46 11.84 10.54 17.00
N SER A 47 10.90 10.57 17.96
CA SER A 47 10.84 9.63 19.09
C SER A 47 9.56 8.82 19.03
N VAL A 48 9.73 7.49 18.92
CA VAL A 48 8.62 6.54 18.88
C VAL A 48 7.81 6.58 20.18
N ARG A 49 8.48 6.71 21.33
CA ARG A 49 7.84 6.78 22.64
C ARG A 49 6.95 8.00 22.75
N GLU A 50 7.47 9.17 22.38
CA GLU A 50 6.70 10.42 22.42
C GLU A 50 5.58 10.43 21.39
N ALA A 51 5.82 9.91 20.19
CA ALA A 51 4.78 9.82 19.16
C ALA A 51 3.62 8.91 19.59
N ALA A 52 3.92 7.76 20.19
CA ALA A 52 2.90 6.83 20.70
C ALA A 52 2.09 7.47 21.83
N ARG A 53 2.77 8.12 22.79
CA ARG A 53 2.12 8.84 23.90
C ARG A 53 1.16 9.93 23.40
N ARG A 54 1.57 10.71 22.40
CA ARG A 54 0.75 11.79 21.83
C ARG A 54 -0.50 11.31 21.08
N VAL A 55 -0.54 10.05 20.64
CA VAL A 55 -1.74 9.45 20.02
C VAL A 55 -2.52 8.54 20.98
N GLY A 56 -2.17 8.52 22.26
CA GLY A 56 -2.83 7.69 23.27
C GLY A 56 -2.55 6.19 23.11
N MET A 57 -1.39 5.81 22.57
CA MET A 57 -1.00 4.42 22.34
C MET A 57 0.28 4.05 23.08
N ALA A 58 0.42 2.76 23.39
CA ALA A 58 1.66 2.21 23.93
C ALA A 58 2.68 1.97 22.80
N ARG A 59 3.96 2.24 23.07
CA ARG A 59 5.08 2.05 22.12
C ARG A 59 5.14 0.63 21.58
N GLU A 60 4.90 -0.35 22.44
CA GLU A 60 4.92 -1.78 22.16
C GLU A 60 3.87 -2.12 21.11
N THR A 61 2.67 -1.54 21.22
CA THR A 61 1.59 -1.76 20.25
C THR A 61 1.91 -1.17 18.88
N ALA A 62 2.67 -0.06 18.82
CA ALA A 62 3.13 0.52 17.55
C ALA A 62 4.13 -0.40 16.83
N TYR A 63 5.03 -1.08 17.55
CA TYR A 63 5.90 -2.09 16.95
C TYR A 63 5.14 -3.35 16.54
N ARG A 64 4.17 -3.80 17.35
CA ARG A 64 3.28 -4.92 16.97
C ARG A 64 2.52 -4.59 15.70
N LEU A 65 2.04 -3.35 15.55
CA LEU A 65 1.40 -2.87 14.33
C LEU A 65 2.34 -2.96 13.13
N ARG A 66 3.59 -2.51 13.27
CA ARG A 66 4.61 -2.57 12.21
C ARG A 66 4.93 -4.00 11.75
N ALA A 67 4.80 -4.99 12.63
CA ALA A 67 5.07 -6.39 12.35
C ALA A 67 3.86 -7.15 11.75
N LYS A 68 2.68 -6.54 11.66
CA LYS A 68 1.48 -7.21 11.13
C LYS A 68 1.57 -7.48 9.63
N PRO A 69 0.94 -8.57 9.14
CA PRO A 69 0.75 -8.75 7.70
C PRO A 69 -0.05 -7.57 7.13
N GLY A 70 0.37 -7.06 5.97
CA GLY A 70 -0.20 -5.86 5.35
C GLY A 70 0.33 -4.52 5.89
N ALA A 71 1.17 -4.50 6.94
CA ALA A 71 1.73 -3.27 7.50
C ALA A 71 2.90 -2.66 6.71
N GLY A 72 3.24 -3.22 5.56
CA GLY A 72 4.48 -2.86 4.89
C GLY A 72 4.49 -1.43 4.33
N SER A 73 3.36 -0.87 3.92
CA SER A 73 3.28 0.55 3.54
C SER A 73 3.52 1.48 4.73
N PHE A 74 2.96 1.12 5.89
CA PHE A 74 3.16 1.83 7.15
C PHE A 74 4.63 1.75 7.61
N ALA A 75 5.24 0.56 7.55
CA ALA A 75 6.64 0.35 7.87
C ALA A 75 7.58 1.14 6.94
N ALA A 76 7.26 1.22 5.64
CA ALA A 76 8.03 2.01 4.68
C ALA A 76 7.95 3.51 4.99
N ALA A 77 6.74 4.04 5.29
CA ALA A 77 6.57 5.43 5.69
C ALA A 77 7.33 5.73 7.01
N TRP A 78 7.27 4.83 7.98
CA TRP A 78 8.04 4.92 9.22
C TRP A 78 9.55 5.00 8.97
N ASN A 79 10.09 4.10 8.15
CA ASN A 79 11.52 4.07 7.84
C ASN A 79 11.96 5.35 7.12
N ALA A 80 11.16 5.83 6.17
CA ALA A 80 11.41 7.06 5.43
C ALA A 80 11.45 8.28 6.37
N ILE A 81 10.56 8.34 7.36
CA ILE A 81 10.55 9.40 8.38
C ILE A 81 11.84 9.37 9.23
N LEU A 82 12.31 8.18 9.60
CA LEU A 82 13.53 8.01 10.39
C LEU A 82 14.82 8.11 9.56
N GLY A 83 14.75 8.43 8.28
CA GLY A 83 15.92 8.51 7.39
C GLY A 83 16.63 7.16 7.19
N ARG A 84 16.01 6.04 7.58
CA ARG A 84 16.56 4.70 7.34
C ARG A 84 16.23 4.31 5.91
N GLN A 85 17.16 4.58 5.01
CA GLN A 85 17.07 4.09 3.64
C GLN A 85 17.07 2.55 3.69
N THR A 86 15.93 1.94 3.42
CA THR A 86 15.92 0.53 3.04
C THR A 86 16.38 0.47 1.60
N GLU A 87 17.62 0.05 1.39
CA GLU A 87 18.16 -0.25 0.06
C GLU A 87 17.23 -1.26 -0.63
N GLY A 88 16.70 -0.88 -1.79
CA GLY A 88 15.81 -1.71 -2.62
C GLY A 88 14.35 -1.24 -2.65
N ARG A 89 13.81 -1.09 -3.87
CA ARG A 89 12.37 -0.86 -4.11
C ARG A 89 11.60 -2.07 -3.56
N ARG A 90 10.92 -1.91 -2.42
CA ARG A 90 10.10 -2.97 -1.81
C ARG A 90 9.07 -3.50 -2.82
N LYS A 91 9.03 -4.82 -3.01
CA LYS A 91 8.00 -5.48 -3.80
C LYS A 91 6.65 -5.34 -3.08
N VAL A 92 5.72 -4.60 -3.69
CA VAL A 92 4.34 -4.47 -3.20
C VAL A 92 3.62 -5.78 -3.49
N THR A 93 3.17 -6.47 -2.44
CA THR A 93 2.44 -7.74 -2.55
C THR A 93 1.08 -7.53 -3.25
N PRO A 94 0.53 -8.55 -3.92
CA PRO A 94 -0.79 -8.46 -4.55
C PRO A 94 -1.89 -7.99 -3.60
N ASP A 95 -1.94 -8.50 -2.37
CA ASP A 95 -2.92 -8.09 -1.35
C ASP A 95 -2.77 -6.62 -0.95
N GLU A 96 -1.53 -6.15 -0.81
CA GLU A 96 -1.26 -4.74 -0.49
C GLU A 96 -1.63 -3.81 -1.65
N ARG A 97 -1.45 -4.28 -2.90
CA ARG A 97 -1.90 -3.55 -4.10
C ARG A 97 -3.43 -3.48 -4.15
N ALA A 98 -4.12 -4.58 -3.86
CA ALA A 98 -5.58 -4.63 -3.78
C ALA A 98 -6.11 -3.68 -2.69
N GLN A 99 -5.48 -3.66 -1.52
CA GLN A 99 -5.84 -2.77 -0.41
C GLN A 99 -5.65 -1.29 -0.78
N ARG A 100 -4.51 -0.94 -1.41
CA ARG A 100 -4.23 0.42 -1.91
C ARG A 100 -5.22 0.87 -2.98
N ALA A 101 -5.58 -0.04 -3.89
CA ALA A 101 -6.56 0.24 -4.94
C ALA A 101 -7.96 0.50 -4.36
N ARG A 102 -8.39 -0.28 -3.36
CA ARG A 102 -9.74 -0.17 -2.77
C ARG A 102 -9.88 1.02 -1.82
N TYR A 103 -8.91 1.26 -0.95
CA TYR A 103 -9.04 2.25 0.12
C TYR A 103 -8.20 3.52 -0.09
N GLY A 104 -7.30 3.51 -1.08
CA GLY A 104 -6.35 4.61 -1.30
C GLY A 104 -5.25 4.69 -0.24
N LEU A 105 -4.60 5.84 -0.19
CA LEU A 105 -3.51 6.14 0.75
C LEU A 105 -3.95 7.21 1.74
N LEU A 106 -3.60 7.03 3.01
CA LEU A 106 -3.67 8.05 4.03
C LEU A 106 -2.47 8.96 3.91
N LYS A 107 -2.74 10.26 3.80
CA LYS A 107 -1.73 11.31 3.82
C LYS A 107 -1.91 12.15 5.08
N PRO A 108 -1.02 12.00 6.08
CA PRO A 108 -0.98 12.90 7.22
C PRO A 108 -0.53 14.29 6.76
N VAL A 109 -1.29 15.32 7.09
CA VAL A 109 -0.96 16.72 6.78
C VAL A 109 -0.38 17.35 8.03
N ILE A 110 0.85 17.83 7.92
CA ILE A 110 1.51 18.60 8.97
C ILE A 110 1.54 20.07 8.53
N TYR A 111 1.02 20.95 9.36
CA TYR A 111 1.05 22.40 9.14
C TYR A 111 1.60 23.07 10.41
N ALA A 112 2.53 24.01 10.24
CA ALA A 112 3.15 24.76 11.34
C ALA A 112 3.71 23.88 12.49
N GLY A 113 4.27 22.71 12.18
CA GLY A 113 4.84 21.80 13.20
C GLY A 113 3.81 21.03 14.02
N ARG A 114 2.53 21.01 13.60
CA ARG A 114 1.45 20.26 14.22
C ARG A 114 0.76 19.36 13.19
N HIS A 115 0.25 18.21 13.64
CA HIS A 115 -0.64 17.38 12.81
C HIS A 115 -1.94 18.16 12.62
N ALA A 116 -2.20 18.57 11.38
CA ALA A 116 -3.30 19.45 11.01
C ALA A 116 -4.50 18.69 10.43
N GLY A 117 -4.32 17.40 10.14
CA GLY A 117 -5.40 16.55 9.63
C GLY A 117 -4.88 15.34 8.86
N THR A 118 -5.81 14.53 8.41
CA THR A 118 -5.55 13.32 7.64
C THR A 118 -6.41 13.35 6.39
N MET A 119 -5.79 13.21 5.22
CA MET A 119 -6.49 13.23 3.94
C MET A 119 -6.38 11.86 3.26
N TRP A 120 -7.51 11.36 2.76
CA TRP A 120 -7.54 10.20 1.88
C TRP A 120 -7.15 10.63 0.47
N LYS A 121 -6.18 9.92 -0.12
CA LYS A 121 -5.72 10.14 -1.49
C LYS A 121 -5.95 8.87 -2.30
N PRO A 122 -6.77 8.91 -3.37
CA PRO A 122 -6.88 7.80 -4.30
C PRO A 122 -5.51 7.43 -4.89
N ASP A 123 -5.19 6.13 -4.91
CA ASP A 123 -3.97 5.61 -5.54
C ASP A 123 -4.30 5.06 -6.93
N ASN A 124 -4.42 5.98 -7.90
CA ASN A 124 -4.78 5.64 -9.28
C ASN A 124 -3.77 4.67 -9.91
N SER A 125 -2.49 4.75 -9.55
CA SER A 125 -1.46 3.83 -10.03
C SER A 125 -1.66 2.42 -9.48
N ALA A 126 -2.02 2.27 -8.20
CA ALA A 126 -2.38 0.98 -7.63
C ALA A 126 -3.67 0.42 -8.24
N LEU A 127 -4.68 1.26 -8.47
CA LEU A 127 -5.94 0.88 -9.14
C LEU A 127 -5.69 0.33 -10.55
N LEU A 128 -5.00 1.10 -11.40
CA LEU A 128 -4.69 0.69 -12.76
C LEU A 128 -3.82 -0.57 -12.80
N SER A 129 -2.85 -0.69 -11.89
CA SER A 129 -2.02 -1.90 -11.78
C SER A 129 -2.82 -3.13 -11.36
N GLN A 130 -3.84 -2.96 -10.52
CA GLN A 130 -4.71 -4.04 -10.08
C GLN A 130 -5.63 -4.50 -11.21
N LEU A 131 -6.23 -3.56 -11.96
CA LEU A 131 -7.01 -3.87 -13.16
C LEU A 131 -6.17 -4.64 -14.18
N ALA A 132 -4.97 -4.14 -14.49
CA ALA A 132 -4.06 -4.84 -15.41
C ALA A 132 -3.65 -6.24 -14.92
N TRP A 133 -3.66 -6.49 -13.61
CA TRP A 133 -3.41 -7.83 -13.07
C TRP A 133 -4.62 -8.75 -13.25
N LEU A 134 -5.83 -8.26 -12.97
CA LEU A 134 -7.09 -9.00 -13.19
C LEU A 134 -7.28 -9.35 -14.66
N ASP A 135 -7.11 -8.39 -15.58
CA ASP A 135 -7.19 -8.63 -17.03
C ASP A 135 -6.24 -9.74 -17.49
N ARG A 136 -5.02 -9.77 -16.96
CA ARG A 136 -4.04 -10.82 -17.28
C ARG A 136 -4.41 -12.18 -16.71
N ALA A 137 -5.10 -12.21 -15.56
CA ALA A 137 -5.61 -13.45 -14.99
C ALA A 137 -6.77 -14.00 -15.80
N GLU A 138 -7.71 -13.13 -16.22
CA GLU A 138 -8.84 -13.51 -17.08
C GLU A 138 -8.39 -14.05 -18.43
N ARG A 139 -7.45 -13.37 -19.11
CA ARG A 139 -6.90 -13.88 -20.39
C ARG A 139 -6.22 -15.24 -20.25
N ARG A 140 -5.54 -15.49 -19.13
CA ARG A 140 -4.94 -16.80 -18.84
C ARG A 140 -5.99 -17.88 -18.61
N ALA A 141 -7.07 -17.55 -17.91
CA ALA A 141 -8.18 -18.46 -17.67
C ALA A 141 -8.92 -18.80 -18.97
N GLY A 142 -9.21 -17.80 -19.80
CA GLY A 142 -9.81 -17.99 -21.14
C GLY A 142 -8.96 -18.90 -22.02
N ALA A 143 -7.65 -18.63 -22.12
CA ALA A 143 -6.72 -19.47 -22.89
C ALA A 143 -6.54 -20.89 -22.31
N ALA A 144 -6.86 -21.12 -21.03
CA ALA A 144 -6.87 -22.46 -20.45
C ALA A 144 -8.15 -23.22 -20.80
N LEU A 145 -9.30 -22.53 -20.80
CA LEU A 145 -10.59 -23.09 -21.22
C LEU A 145 -10.59 -23.48 -22.71
N GLU A 146 -10.06 -22.62 -23.57
CA GLU A 146 -9.92 -22.91 -25.01
C GLU A 146 -9.04 -24.14 -25.28
N ARG A 147 -7.94 -24.30 -24.53
CA ARG A 147 -7.07 -25.49 -24.62
C ARG A 147 -7.76 -26.76 -24.14
N SER A 148 -8.62 -26.67 -23.12
CA SER A 148 -9.41 -27.83 -22.67
C SER A 148 -10.54 -28.22 -23.62
N HIS A 149 -10.96 -27.32 -24.51
CA HIS A 149 -11.97 -27.57 -25.55
C HIS A 149 -11.36 -27.90 -26.92
N GLY A 150 -10.03 -28.06 -27.00
CA GLY A 150 -9.34 -28.57 -28.18
C GLY A 150 -9.73 -30.02 -28.46
N PHE A 151 -10.75 -30.21 -29.31
CA PHE A 151 -11.18 -31.48 -29.85
C PHE A 151 -10.00 -32.20 -30.53
N ALA A 152 -9.59 -33.35 -29.97
CA ALA A 152 -8.68 -34.27 -30.65
C ALA A 152 -9.46 -34.94 -31.79
N PRO A 153 -9.05 -34.81 -33.07
CA PRO A 153 -9.73 -35.52 -34.15
C PRO A 153 -9.62 -37.04 -33.91
N PRO A 154 -10.69 -37.82 -34.12
CA PRO A 154 -10.68 -39.25 -33.87
C PRO A 154 -9.58 -39.92 -34.71
N PRO A 155 -8.88 -40.94 -34.18
CA PRO A 155 -7.79 -41.58 -34.91
C PRO A 155 -8.33 -42.24 -36.18
N ALA A 156 -7.73 -41.90 -37.33
CA ALA A 156 -8.11 -42.41 -38.64
C ALA A 156 -8.01 -43.94 -38.68
N SER A 157 -9.17 -44.60 -38.80
CA SER A 157 -9.30 -46.05 -38.92
C SER A 157 -8.69 -46.52 -40.24
N HIS A 158 -7.43 -46.95 -40.23
CA HIS A 158 -6.82 -47.62 -41.36
C HIS A 158 -7.39 -49.03 -41.46
N LYS A 159 -8.32 -49.23 -42.40
CA LYS A 159 -8.76 -50.57 -42.81
C LYS A 159 -7.55 -51.27 -43.44
N ARG A 160 -7.02 -52.29 -42.75
CA ARG A 160 -6.06 -53.24 -43.33
C ARG A 160 -6.79 -54.06 -44.38
N SER A 161 -6.49 -53.81 -45.65
CA SER A 161 -6.78 -54.74 -46.74
C SER A 161 -5.94 -55.99 -46.54
N HIS A 162 -6.59 -57.13 -46.41
CA HIS A 162 -5.99 -58.45 -46.57
C HIS A 162 -6.22 -58.87 -48.02
N GLU A 163 -5.13 -59.09 -48.74
CA GLU A 163 -5.07 -59.92 -49.95
C GLU A 163 -3.78 -60.74 -49.88
#